data_AF-A0AAV3PUA5-F1
#
_entry.id   AF-A0AAV3PUA5-F1
#
_cell.length_a   1.000
_cell.length_b   1.000
_cell.length_c   1.000
_cell.angle_alpha   90.00
_cell.angle_beta   90.00
_cell.angle_gamma   90.00
#
_symmetry.space_group_name_H-M   'P 1'
#
loop_
_entity.id
_entity.type
_entity.pdbx_description
1 polymer ?
#
loop_
_entity_poly.entity_id
_entity_poly.type
_entity_poly.pdbx_seq_one_letter_code
_entity_poly.pdbx_strand_id
1 'polypeptide(L)'
;MTSSHSIFSPPPSTLLNLHSSKSKTICLFSQNPFSTTSLKTTPFFITKSSTSDSLSNTTTVDKPISSNTSTNSTNDELGGARIGAKIRVKVPLKVYHIPKVPEFDLDGKIGTMKQFVGFHKGKTISANLPFKVEFKEDGIEGRDGPVKFFAHLKEDEFEYVD
;
A
#
# COMPACT_ATOMS: atom_id res chain seq x y z
N MET A 1 -5.60 -83.50 15.55
CA MET A 1 -5.95 -82.07 15.37
C MET A 1 -4.80 -81.24 15.92
N THR A 2 -3.87 -80.82 15.06
CA THR A 2 -2.81 -79.86 15.42
C THR A 2 -2.75 -78.84 14.30
N SER A 3 -3.27 -77.64 14.57
CA SER A 3 -3.36 -76.51 13.65
C SER A 3 -2.06 -75.71 13.74
N SER A 4 -1.25 -75.75 12.67
CA SER A 4 -0.05 -74.93 12.52
C SER A 4 -0.41 -73.60 11.86
N HIS A 5 -0.44 -72.53 12.66
CA HIS A 5 -0.55 -71.15 12.16
C HIS A 5 0.81 -70.64 11.69
N SER A 6 0.95 -70.42 10.39
CA SER A 6 2.09 -69.72 9.78
C SER A 6 1.93 -68.21 9.94
N ILE A 7 2.87 -67.59 10.66
CA ILE A 7 3.00 -66.14 10.79
C ILE A 7 3.66 -65.62 9.50
N PHE A 8 2.88 -64.93 8.67
CA PHE A 8 3.38 -64.22 7.49
C PHE A 8 4.00 -62.88 7.93
N SER A 9 5.33 -62.80 7.91
CA SER A 9 6.07 -61.57 8.17
C SER A 9 6.27 -60.81 6.84
N PRO A 10 5.83 -59.54 6.71
CA PRO A 10 6.08 -58.76 5.51
C PRO A 10 7.54 -58.28 5.43
N PRO A 11 8.10 -58.09 4.21
CA PRO A 11 9.48 -57.65 4.03
C PRO A 11 9.68 -56.17 4.40
N PRO A 12 10.92 -55.77 4.75
CA PRO A 12 11.25 -54.40 5.09
C PRO A 12 11.19 -53.48 3.86
N SER A 13 10.51 -52.34 4.01
CA SER A 13 10.38 -51.29 3.01
C SER A 13 11.74 -50.63 2.72
N THR A 14 12.14 -50.69 1.46
CA THR A 14 13.33 -50.06 0.90
C THR A 14 13.23 -48.54 0.96
N LEU A 15 14.20 -47.89 1.60
CA LEU A 15 14.35 -46.43 1.61
C LEU A 15 14.68 -45.92 0.20
N LEU A 16 13.77 -45.16 -0.40
CA LEU A 16 14.05 -44.39 -1.60
C LEU A 16 14.77 -43.10 -1.22
N ASN A 17 16.07 -43.10 -1.49
CA ASN A 17 16.99 -41.99 -1.35
C ASN A 17 16.70 -40.97 -2.47
N LEU A 18 15.91 -39.93 -2.17
CA LEU A 18 15.57 -38.87 -3.13
C LEU A 18 16.77 -37.92 -3.27
N HIS A 19 17.54 -38.13 -4.33
CA HIS A 19 18.58 -37.20 -4.76
C HIS A 19 17.97 -35.80 -4.99
N SER A 20 18.45 -34.84 -4.20
CA SER A 20 18.22 -33.40 -4.36
C SER A 20 18.81 -32.93 -5.70
N SER A 21 18.01 -32.97 -6.77
CA SER A 21 18.33 -32.26 -8.01
C SER A 21 18.01 -30.77 -7.86
N LYS A 22 19.06 -29.96 -7.77
CA LYS A 22 19.00 -28.50 -7.84
C LYS A 22 18.70 -28.09 -9.28
N SER A 23 17.42 -28.04 -9.65
CA SER A 23 16.97 -27.40 -10.90
C SER A 23 16.80 -25.91 -10.66
N LYS A 24 17.85 -25.13 -10.95
CA LYS A 24 17.76 -23.68 -11.13
C LYS A 24 17.00 -23.40 -12.43
N THR A 25 15.69 -23.20 -12.36
CA THR A 25 14.94 -22.58 -13.46
C THR A 25 14.89 -21.08 -13.22
N ILE A 26 15.73 -20.37 -13.96
CA ILE A 26 15.73 -18.92 -14.05
C ILE A 26 14.68 -18.56 -15.11
N CYS A 27 13.46 -18.24 -14.69
CA CYS A 27 12.49 -17.58 -15.56
C CYS A 27 12.75 -16.07 -15.54
N LEU A 28 13.67 -15.62 -16.38
CA LEU A 28 13.82 -14.22 -16.75
C LEU A 28 13.20 -14.03 -18.14
N PHE A 29 12.64 -12.83 -18.37
CA PHE A 29 12.02 -12.32 -19.59
C PHE A 29 10.52 -12.60 -19.78
N SER A 30 9.72 -11.97 -18.92
CA SER A 30 8.46 -11.39 -19.40
C SER A 30 8.81 -10.18 -20.26
N GLN A 31 8.65 -10.33 -21.58
CA GLN A 31 8.81 -9.25 -22.54
C GLN A 31 7.54 -8.39 -22.50
N ASN A 32 7.73 -7.12 -22.15
CA ASN A 32 6.73 -6.07 -22.35
C ASN A 32 6.40 -5.94 -23.85
N PRO A 33 5.13 -6.00 -24.29
CA PRO A 33 4.76 -5.58 -25.62
C PRO A 33 4.51 -4.06 -25.62
N PHE A 34 5.57 -3.26 -25.49
CA PHE A 34 5.50 -1.85 -25.88
C PHE A 34 5.82 -1.75 -27.37
N SER A 35 4.76 -1.70 -28.18
CA SER A 35 4.84 -1.37 -29.61
C SER A 35 5.32 0.08 -29.77
N THR A 36 6.62 0.27 -29.96
CA THR A 36 7.18 1.54 -30.44
C THR A 36 7.29 1.50 -31.96
N THR A 37 6.32 2.11 -32.64
CA THR A 37 6.47 2.46 -34.06
C THR A 37 7.39 3.67 -34.17
N SER A 38 8.56 3.44 -34.75
CA SER A 38 9.51 4.48 -35.17
C SER A 38 9.03 5.09 -36.48
N LEU A 39 8.69 6.38 -36.46
CA LEU A 39 8.60 7.19 -37.68
C LEU A 39 9.43 8.46 -37.52
N LYS A 40 10.25 8.66 -38.56
CA LYS A 40 11.31 9.64 -38.72
C LYS A 40 10.75 11.06 -38.95
N THR A 41 11.45 12.03 -38.36
CA THR A 41 11.86 13.33 -38.93
C THR A 41 10.94 14.04 -39.93
N THR A 42 10.41 15.21 -39.55
CA THR A 42 10.60 16.49 -40.30
C THR A 42 10.41 17.69 -39.33
N PRO A 43 11.19 18.78 -39.45
CA PRO A 43 10.93 20.03 -38.75
C PRO A 43 10.03 20.94 -39.60
N PHE A 44 8.93 21.44 -39.04
CA PHE A 44 8.16 22.53 -39.64
C PHE A 44 8.09 23.72 -38.67
N PHE A 45 8.48 24.88 -39.22
CA PHE A 45 8.55 26.17 -38.57
C PHE A 45 7.19 26.89 -38.54
N ILE A 46 7.17 28.00 -37.78
CA ILE A 46 6.24 29.18 -37.81
C ILE A 46 4.90 28.89 -37.09
N THR A 47 4.42 29.64 -36.08
CA THR A 47 4.24 31.11 -35.93
C THR A 47 4.19 31.61 -34.48
N LYS A 48 4.60 32.87 -34.31
CA LYS A 48 4.56 33.71 -33.09
C LYS A 48 3.14 34.25 -32.81
N SER A 49 2.81 34.48 -31.53
CA SER A 49 2.14 35.70 -31.00
C SER A 49 2.00 35.56 -29.48
N SER A 50 2.68 36.40 -28.68
CA SER A 50 2.23 37.69 -28.11
C SER A 50 1.72 37.50 -26.68
N THR A 51 2.58 37.73 -25.68
CA THR A 51 2.61 38.90 -24.77
C THR A 51 1.63 38.83 -23.59
N SER A 52 2.21 39.15 -22.44
CA SER A 52 1.66 39.36 -21.09
C SER A 52 0.32 40.08 -21.04
N ASP A 53 -0.44 39.86 -19.96
CA ASP A 53 -0.65 40.93 -18.96
C ASP A 53 -1.20 40.44 -17.63
N SER A 54 -0.60 40.99 -16.58
CA SER A 54 -0.90 40.90 -15.16
C SER A 54 -1.91 41.99 -14.81
N LEU A 55 -2.97 41.67 -14.07
CA LEU A 55 -3.79 42.69 -13.42
C LEU A 55 -4.09 42.30 -11.98
N SER A 56 -3.42 43.04 -11.11
CA SER A 56 -3.64 43.16 -9.67
C SER A 56 -4.74 44.18 -9.43
N ASN A 57 -5.76 43.86 -8.63
CA ASN A 57 -6.60 44.87 -8.00
C ASN A 57 -6.41 44.80 -6.48
N THR A 58 -5.74 45.80 -5.96
CA THR A 58 -5.61 46.13 -4.54
C THR A 58 -6.82 46.98 -4.11
N THR A 59 -7.44 46.63 -2.99
CA THR A 59 -8.08 47.61 -2.10
C THR A 59 -7.94 47.10 -0.66
N THR A 60 -7.38 47.95 0.19
CA THR A 60 -7.17 47.78 1.63
C THR A 60 -8.44 48.20 2.40
N VAL A 61 -8.69 47.60 3.57
CA VAL A 61 -8.95 48.26 4.88
C VAL A 61 -9.29 47.19 5.94
N ASP A 62 -8.64 47.34 7.09
CA ASP A 62 -8.51 46.47 8.26
C ASP A 62 -9.81 46.13 9.04
N LYS A 63 -9.86 44.89 9.56
CA LYS A 63 -10.58 44.51 10.79
C LYS A 63 -9.94 43.26 11.41
N PRO A 64 -9.42 43.30 12.66
CA PRO A 64 -8.89 42.11 13.32
C PRO A 64 -10.05 41.33 13.93
N ILE A 65 -10.50 40.27 13.25
CA ILE A 65 -11.32 39.22 13.85
C ILE A 65 -10.41 38.01 14.02
N SER A 66 -10.12 37.70 15.29
CA SER A 66 -9.76 36.35 15.70
C SER A 66 -10.89 35.43 15.28
N SER A 67 -10.67 34.76 14.17
CA SER A 67 -11.37 33.54 13.80
C SER A 67 -10.26 32.59 13.40
N ASN A 68 -10.11 31.51 14.15
CA ASN A 68 -9.33 30.35 13.72
C ASN A 68 -9.99 29.84 12.44
N THR A 69 -9.57 30.41 11.32
CA THR A 69 -9.99 29.98 9.99
C THR A 69 -9.29 28.66 9.76
N SER A 70 -10.01 27.58 10.06
CA SER A 70 -9.78 26.27 9.45
C SER A 70 -9.68 26.50 7.94
N THR A 71 -8.45 26.49 7.45
CA THR A 71 -8.11 26.73 6.06
C THR A 71 -8.79 25.67 5.21
N ASN A 72 -9.76 26.11 4.41
CA ASN A 72 -10.22 25.37 3.24
C ASN A 72 -9.06 25.32 2.24
N SER A 73 -8.17 24.35 2.44
CA SER A 73 -7.07 24.08 1.51
C SER A 73 -7.57 23.15 0.41
N THR A 74 -7.27 23.54 -0.81
CA THR A 74 -7.51 22.82 -2.07
C THR A 74 -7.17 21.33 -1.96
N ASN A 75 -7.95 20.46 -2.61
CA ASN A 75 -7.91 18.99 -2.53
C ASN A 75 -6.54 18.32 -2.75
N ASP A 76 -5.51 19.05 -3.20
CA ASP A 76 -4.13 18.60 -3.35
C ASP A 76 -3.30 18.70 -2.04
N GLU A 77 -3.72 19.52 -1.08
CA GLU A 77 -3.05 19.74 0.21
C GLU A 77 -3.65 18.87 1.34
N LEU A 78 -4.92 18.48 1.19
CA LEU A 78 -5.64 17.68 2.19
C LEU A 78 -4.99 16.32 2.46
N GLY A 79 -4.50 15.63 1.42
CA GLY A 79 -3.89 14.31 1.56
C GLY A 79 -2.47 14.34 2.16
N GLY A 80 -1.71 15.40 1.91
CA GLY A 80 -0.34 15.57 2.37
C GLY A 80 -0.24 16.10 3.80
N ALA A 81 -1.11 17.04 4.17
CA ALA A 81 -1.11 17.69 5.49
C ALA A 81 -1.38 16.74 6.66
N ARG A 82 -1.87 15.53 6.38
CA ARG A 82 -2.26 14.53 7.39
C ARG A 82 -1.21 13.43 7.58
N ILE A 83 -0.10 13.47 6.83
CA ILE A 83 1.00 12.51 6.97
C ILE A 83 1.68 12.74 8.33
N GLY A 84 1.83 11.67 9.11
CA GLY A 84 2.38 11.68 10.46
C GLY A 84 1.34 11.76 11.57
N ALA A 85 0.07 12.05 11.25
CA ALA A 85 -1.00 12.05 12.24
C ALA A 85 -1.24 10.63 12.80
N LYS A 86 -1.62 10.58 14.09
CA LYS A 86 -2.12 9.34 14.70
C LYS A 86 -3.59 9.17 14.36
N ILE A 87 -3.97 7.95 14.01
CA ILE A 87 -5.35 7.61 13.67
C ILE A 87 -5.76 6.37 14.45
N ARG A 88 -7.03 6.29 14.80
CA ARG A 88 -7.66 5.12 15.40
C ARG A 88 -8.69 4.55 14.44
N VAL A 89 -8.63 3.24 14.22
CA VAL A 89 -9.61 2.54 13.40
C VAL A 89 -10.92 2.40 14.18
N LYS A 90 -12.05 2.70 13.55
CA LYS A 90 -13.38 2.68 14.20
C LYS A 90 -14.32 1.59 13.66
N VAL A 91 -13.94 0.94 12.56
CA VAL A 91 -14.74 -0.11 11.91
C VAL A 91 -13.99 -1.44 12.08
N PRO A 92 -14.68 -2.56 12.36
CA PRO A 92 -14.04 -3.87 12.40
C PRO A 92 -13.49 -4.23 11.01
N LEU A 93 -12.16 -4.30 10.91
CA LEU A 93 -11.44 -4.52 9.66
C LEU A 93 -10.35 -5.56 9.85
N LYS A 94 -10.45 -6.65 9.09
CA LYS A 94 -9.50 -7.76 9.12
C LYS A 94 -8.51 -7.66 7.98
N VAL A 95 -7.23 -7.88 8.28
CA VAL A 95 -6.14 -7.91 7.29
C VAL A 95 -5.41 -9.24 7.29
N TYR A 96 -4.97 -9.66 6.10
CA TYR A 96 -4.43 -10.99 5.84
C TYR A 96 -3.01 -10.97 5.25
N HIS A 97 -2.42 -9.79 5.08
CA HIS A 97 -1.09 -9.61 4.46
C HIS A 97 0.03 -9.43 5.49
N ILE A 98 -0.25 -9.66 6.78
CA ILE A 98 0.75 -9.57 7.83
C ILE A 98 1.65 -10.81 7.79
N PRO A 99 2.99 -10.67 7.76
CA PRO A 99 3.87 -11.81 7.72
C PRO A 99 3.71 -12.72 8.95
N LYS A 100 3.44 -14.02 8.71
CA LYS A 100 3.27 -15.08 9.72
C LYS A 100 2.01 -14.97 10.58
N VAL A 101 1.15 -13.98 10.35
CA VAL A 101 -0.12 -13.81 11.06
C VAL A 101 -1.23 -13.95 10.03
N PRO A 102 -2.03 -15.04 10.07
CA PRO A 102 -2.99 -15.33 9.02
C PRO A 102 -4.11 -14.29 8.99
N GLU A 103 -4.64 -13.91 10.16
CA GLU A 103 -5.73 -12.95 10.30
C GLU A 103 -5.41 -12.01 11.47
N PHE A 104 -5.63 -10.72 11.26
CA PHE A 104 -5.42 -9.71 12.30
C PHE A 104 -6.52 -8.66 12.22
N ASP A 105 -7.12 -8.36 13.36
CA ASP A 105 -8.17 -7.35 13.49
C ASP A 105 -7.57 -5.98 13.83
N LEU A 106 -7.96 -4.96 13.08
CA LEU A 106 -7.53 -3.59 13.26
C LEU A 106 -8.48 -2.77 14.13
N ASP A 107 -9.62 -3.33 14.56
CA ASP A 107 -10.61 -2.58 15.31
C ASP A 107 -10.03 -1.91 16.56
N GLY A 108 -10.28 -0.60 16.69
CA GLY A 108 -9.80 0.21 17.81
C GLY A 108 -8.28 0.42 17.87
N LYS A 109 -7.48 -0.13 16.95
CA LYS A 109 -6.02 0.01 16.94
C LYS A 109 -5.59 1.40 16.48
N ILE A 110 -4.49 1.87 17.07
CA ILE A 110 -3.89 3.17 16.74
C ILE A 110 -2.73 2.95 15.77
N GLY A 111 -2.76 3.68 14.66
CA GLY A 111 -1.71 3.68 13.65
C GLY A 111 -1.19 5.09 13.38
N THR A 112 -0.09 5.18 12.64
CA THR A 112 0.44 6.45 12.15
C THR A 112 0.29 6.54 10.64
N MET A 113 -0.30 7.63 10.15
CA MET A 113 -0.44 7.84 8.71
C MET A 113 0.93 8.06 8.07
N LYS A 114 1.30 7.22 7.09
CA LYS A 114 2.61 7.30 6.41
C LYS A 114 2.56 7.94 5.04
N GLN A 115 1.50 7.71 4.28
CA GLN A 115 1.43 8.17 2.91
C GLN A 115 -0.02 8.28 2.44
N PHE A 116 -0.27 9.27 1.59
CA PHE A 116 -1.48 9.35 0.77
C PHE A 116 -1.15 8.90 -0.66
N VAL A 117 -1.83 7.85 -1.12
CA VAL A 117 -1.62 7.16 -2.41
C VAL A 117 -2.58 7.69 -3.50
N GLY A 118 -3.46 8.65 -3.17
CA GLY A 118 -4.36 9.28 -4.15
C GLY A 118 -3.65 10.17 -5.16
N PHE A 119 -2.39 10.55 -4.92
CA PHE A 119 -1.57 11.31 -5.86
C PHE A 119 -0.22 10.62 -6.10
N HIS A 120 0.19 10.54 -7.36
CA HIS A 120 1.50 10.05 -7.75
C HIS A 120 2.10 10.92 -8.85
N LYS A 121 3.25 11.55 -8.55
CA LYS A 121 4.02 12.38 -9.49
C LYS A 121 3.15 13.44 -10.20
N GLY A 122 2.29 14.13 -9.44
CA GLY A 122 1.40 15.16 -9.97
C GLY A 122 0.16 14.64 -10.72
N LYS A 123 -0.10 13.33 -10.70
CA LYS A 123 -1.33 12.74 -11.26
C LYS A 123 -2.21 12.16 -10.16
N THR A 124 -3.51 12.42 -10.24
CA THR A 124 -4.51 11.77 -9.39
C THR A 124 -4.67 10.32 -9.80
N ILE A 125 -4.67 9.41 -8.82
CA ILE A 125 -4.93 7.99 -9.01
C ILE A 125 -6.31 7.66 -8.43
N SER A 126 -7.04 6.74 -9.06
CA SER A 126 -8.32 6.21 -8.60
C SER A 126 -8.17 5.13 -7.51
N ALA A 127 -7.34 5.37 -6.49
CA ALA A 127 -7.17 4.44 -5.38
C ALA A 127 -8.39 4.50 -4.44
N ASN A 128 -9.08 3.37 -4.28
CA ASN A 128 -10.26 3.30 -3.39
C ASN A 128 -9.91 3.43 -1.91
N LEU A 129 -8.69 3.04 -1.51
CA LEU A 129 -8.15 3.09 -0.15
C LEU A 129 -6.84 3.89 -0.19
N PRO A 130 -6.90 5.23 -0.22
CA PRO A 130 -5.72 6.03 -0.50
C PRO A 130 -4.82 6.26 0.72
N PHE A 131 -5.29 6.05 1.94
CA PHE A 131 -4.51 6.34 3.14
C PHE A 131 -3.71 5.12 3.58
N LYS A 132 -2.38 5.19 3.45
CA LYS A 132 -1.47 4.16 3.92
C LYS A 132 -1.06 4.45 5.36
N VAL A 133 -1.47 3.58 6.27
CA VAL A 133 -1.23 3.69 7.71
C VAL A 133 -0.24 2.63 8.16
N GLU A 134 0.72 3.01 9.00
CA GLU A 134 1.64 2.10 9.68
C GLU A 134 1.08 1.71 11.04
N PHE A 135 1.04 0.41 11.29
CA PHE A 135 0.74 -0.17 12.60
C PHE A 135 2.00 -0.84 13.16
N LYS A 136 2.20 -0.66 14.46
CA LYS A 136 3.24 -1.33 15.24
C LYS A 136 2.55 -2.02 16.40
N GLU A 137 2.47 -3.33 16.33
CA GLU A 137 1.88 -4.13 17.41
C GLU A 137 2.97 -5.02 18.00
N ASP A 138 3.03 -5.03 19.34
CA ASP A 138 3.90 -5.89 20.10
C ASP A 138 3.13 -7.12 20.59
N GLY A 139 3.72 -8.31 20.47
CA GLY A 139 3.14 -9.53 21.02
C GLY A 139 1.91 -10.07 20.26
N ILE A 140 2.01 -10.21 18.93
CA ILE A 140 0.96 -10.87 18.15
C ILE A 140 1.07 -12.40 18.32
N GLU A 141 -0.07 -13.06 18.55
CA GLU A 141 -0.15 -14.53 18.63
C GLU A 141 0.41 -15.18 17.36
N GLY A 142 1.39 -16.06 17.51
CA GLY A 142 2.11 -16.70 16.39
C GLY A 142 3.42 -16.02 15.98
N ARG A 143 3.81 -14.91 16.61
CA ARG A 143 5.12 -14.28 16.39
C ARG A 143 5.69 -13.63 17.65
N ASP A 144 6.90 -14.06 18.02
CA ASP A 144 7.69 -13.42 19.06
C ASP A 144 8.32 -12.12 18.52
N GLY A 145 7.74 -10.96 18.88
CA GLY A 145 8.34 -9.64 18.71
C GLY A 145 7.49 -8.59 17.99
N PRO A 146 7.98 -7.32 17.94
CA PRO A 146 7.28 -6.21 17.31
C PRO A 146 7.04 -6.47 15.83
N VAL A 147 5.80 -6.30 15.38
CA VAL A 147 5.41 -6.41 13.98
C VAL A 147 5.03 -5.05 13.45
N LYS A 148 5.79 -4.61 12.45
CA LYS A 148 5.47 -3.43 11.65
C LYS A 148 4.81 -3.89 10.36
N PHE A 149 3.61 -3.40 10.11
CA PHE A 149 2.90 -3.63 8.87
C PHE A 149 2.13 -2.37 8.44
N PHE A 150 1.67 -2.35 7.20
CA PHE A 150 0.92 -1.23 6.64
C PHE A 150 -0.44 -1.69 6.17
N ALA A 151 -1.49 -0.90 6.41
CA ALA A 151 -2.80 -1.13 5.81
C ALA A 151 -3.23 0.12 5.04
N HIS A 152 -4.04 -0.09 4.00
CA HIS A 152 -4.66 0.99 3.26
C HIS A 152 -6.10 1.15 3.75
N LEU A 153 -6.46 2.34 4.20
CA LEU A 153 -7.76 2.67 4.76
C LEU A 153 -8.41 3.82 3.98
N LYS A 154 -9.73 3.95 4.14
CA LYS A 154 -10.53 5.12 3.73
C LYS A 154 -10.67 6.09 4.90
N GLU A 155 -10.95 7.35 4.59
CA GLU A 155 -11.24 8.38 5.60
C GLU A 155 -12.40 8.01 6.52
N ASP A 156 -13.41 7.31 5.99
CA ASP A 156 -14.57 6.88 6.75
C ASP A 156 -14.33 5.70 7.69
N GLU A 157 -13.15 5.08 7.66
CA GLU A 157 -12.83 3.87 8.45
C GLU A 157 -12.05 4.18 9.73
N PHE A 158 -11.59 5.43 9.89
CA PHE A 158 -10.80 5.85 11.04
C PHE A 158 -11.24 7.22 11.59
N GLU A 159 -10.66 7.60 12.71
CA GLU A 159 -10.73 8.91 13.34
C GLU A 159 -9.31 9.38 13.72
N TYR A 160 -9.08 10.70 13.77
CA TYR A 160 -7.80 11.24 14.22
C TYR A 160 -7.73 11.21 15.75
N VAL A 161 -6.56 10.87 16.27
CA VAL A 161 -6.25 10.94 17.70
C VAL A 161 -5.21 12.02 17.89
N ASP A 162 -5.57 13.07 18.62
CA ASP A 162 -4.64 14.15 19.03
C ASP A 162 -3.67 13.68 20.13
#